data_AF-A0A7J4DEF5-F1
#
_entry.id   AF-A0A7J4DEF5-F1
#
_cell.length_a   1.000
_cell.length_b   1.000
_cell.length_c   1.000
_cell.angle_alpha   90.00
_cell.angle_beta   90.00
_cell.angle_gamma   90.00
#
_symmetry.space_group_name_H-M   'P 1'
#
loop_
_entity.id
_entity.type
_entity.pdbx_description
1 polymer ?
#
loop_
_entity_poly.entity_id
_entity_poly.type
_entity_poly.pdbx_seq_one_letter_code
_entity_poly.pdbx_strand_id
1 'polypeptide(L)'
;MRKLRIAIGWVLAVVLIGLSANSFASEGDLTTEAWGFLLLTPLALAIALSPTAPWENDATESAEPWDDEDESESGAKDVPDPIEAGFDVPVL
;
A
#
# COMPACT_ATOMS: atom_id res chain seq x y z
N MET A 1 -12.73 -1.36 -19.32
CA MET A 1 -12.73 -2.23 -18.10
C MET A 1 -12.53 -1.47 -16.79
N ARG A 2 -11.73 -0.39 -16.73
CA ARG A 2 -11.53 0.43 -15.50
C ARG A 2 -12.82 0.95 -14.85
N LYS A 3 -13.69 1.64 -15.61
CA LYS A 3 -14.98 2.18 -15.11
C LYS A 3 -15.90 1.09 -14.52
N LEU A 4 -15.90 -0.09 -15.13
CA LEU A 4 -16.69 -1.23 -14.66
C LEU A 4 -16.16 -1.77 -13.31
N ARG A 5 -14.84 -1.91 -13.17
CA ARG A 5 -14.21 -2.33 -11.90
C ARG A 5 -14.48 -1.35 -10.76
N ILE A 6 -14.38 -0.05 -11.05
CA ILE A 6 -14.71 1.02 -10.10
C ILE A 6 -16.17 0.89 -9.65
N ALA A 7 -17.10 0.78 -10.61
CA ALA A 7 -18.53 0.64 -10.30
C ALA A 7 -18.80 -0.62 -9.46
N ILE A 8 -18.23 -1.76 -9.82
CA ILE A 8 -18.41 -3.02 -9.09
C ILE A 8 -17.86 -2.90 -7.65
N GLY A 9 -16.65 -2.37 -7.48
CA GLY A 9 -16.05 -2.25 -6.14
C GLY A 9 -16.81 -1.27 -5.25
N TRP A 10 -17.33 -0.16 -5.79
CA TRP A 10 -18.20 0.76 -5.05
C TRP A 10 -19.54 0.13 -4.67
N VAL A 11 -20.20 -0.55 -5.62
CA VAL A 11 -21.45 -1.27 -5.33
C VAL A 11 -21.23 -2.31 -4.24
N LEU A 12 -20.16 -3.10 -4.34
CA LEU A 12 -19.81 -4.11 -3.35
C LEU A 12 -19.54 -3.49 -1.98
N ALA A 13 -18.80 -2.37 -1.91
CA ALA A 13 -18.53 -1.67 -0.65
C ALA A 13 -19.82 -1.15 0.01
N VAL A 14 -20.73 -0.53 -0.76
CA VAL A 14 -22.02 -0.04 -0.24
C VAL A 14 -22.88 -1.19 0.27
N VAL A 15 -22.92 -2.31 -0.46
CA VAL A 15 -23.67 -3.51 -0.04
C VAL A 15 -23.11 -4.08 1.26
N LEU A 16 -21.78 -4.23 1.40
CA LEU A 16 -21.14 -4.74 2.61
C LEU A 16 -21.42 -3.84 3.83
N ILE A 17 -21.31 -2.52 3.67
CA ILE A 17 -21.63 -1.56 4.73
C ILE A 17 -23.11 -1.68 5.12
N GLY A 18 -24.02 -1.78 4.13
CA GLY A 18 -25.44 -1.96 4.39
C GLY A 18 -25.77 -3.26 5.13
N LEU A 19 -25.12 -4.37 4.75
CA LEU A 19 -25.29 -5.66 5.44
C LEU A 19 -24.75 -5.62 6.87
N SER A 20 -23.61 -4.97 7.10
CA SER A 20 -23.06 -4.76 8.44
C SER A 20 -24.03 -3.97 9.32
N ALA A 21 -24.56 -2.85 8.81
CA ALA A 21 -25.55 -2.03 9.51
C ALA A 21 -26.86 -2.80 9.77
N ASN A 22 -27.31 -3.61 8.82
CA ASN A 22 -28.52 -4.43 8.99
C ASN A 22 -28.35 -5.49 10.08
N SER A 23 -27.23 -6.23 10.09
CA SER A 23 -26.93 -7.22 11.14
C SER A 23 -26.85 -6.57 12.51
N PHE A 24 -26.16 -5.41 12.61
CA PHE A 24 -26.11 -4.64 13.85
C PHE A 24 -27.52 -4.19 14.32
N ALA A 25 -28.36 -3.71 13.41
CA ALA A 25 -29.72 -3.28 13.74
C ALA A 25 -30.65 -4.42 14.15
N SER A 26 -30.46 -5.63 13.60
CA SER A 26 -31.29 -6.81 13.94
C SER A 26 -30.88 -7.47 15.25
N GLU A 27 -29.58 -7.55 15.53
CA GLU A 27 -29.05 -8.26 16.69
C GLU A 27 -28.83 -7.34 17.90
N GLY A 28 -28.74 -6.02 17.68
CA GLY A 28 -28.54 -5.03 18.74
C GLY A 28 -27.13 -5.00 19.32
N ASP A 29 -26.20 -5.79 18.75
CA ASP A 29 -24.79 -5.85 19.12
C ASP A 29 -23.91 -6.04 17.88
N LEU A 30 -22.62 -5.73 17.97
CA LEU A 30 -21.65 -5.94 16.90
C LEU A 30 -21.23 -7.40 16.85
N THR A 31 -21.93 -8.19 16.02
CA THR A 31 -21.68 -9.62 15.90
C THR A 31 -20.59 -9.94 14.88
N THR A 32 -20.11 -11.18 14.90
CA THR A 32 -19.02 -11.65 14.01
C THR A 32 -19.37 -11.44 12.54
N GLU A 33 -20.64 -11.52 12.16
CA GLU A 33 -21.12 -11.30 10.80
C GLU A 33 -21.00 -9.82 10.40
N ALA A 34 -21.46 -8.90 11.26
CA ALA A 34 -21.30 -7.47 11.07
C ALA A 34 -19.82 -7.06 10.91
N TRP A 35 -18.93 -7.66 11.73
CA TRP A 35 -17.48 -7.49 11.61
C TRP A 35 -16.93 -8.06 10.30
N GLY A 36 -17.40 -9.24 9.88
CA GLY A 36 -17.00 -9.85 8.62
C GLY A 36 -17.27 -8.95 7.42
N PHE A 37 -18.44 -8.33 7.37
CA PHE A 37 -18.79 -7.38 6.30
C PHE A 37 -17.91 -6.11 6.33
N LEU A 38 -17.67 -5.54 7.52
CA LEU A 38 -16.78 -4.37 7.68
C LEU A 38 -15.35 -4.67 7.23
N LEU A 39 -14.81 -5.84 7.61
CA LEU A 39 -13.46 -6.25 7.26
C LEU A 39 -13.30 -6.56 5.76
N LEU A 40 -14.36 -6.96 5.07
CA LEU A 40 -14.38 -7.16 3.62
C LEU A 40 -14.49 -5.84 2.83
N THR A 41 -14.99 -4.78 3.45
CA THR A 41 -15.16 -3.46 2.80
C THR A 41 -13.86 -2.88 2.23
N PRO A 42 -12.70 -2.88 2.92
CA PRO A 42 -11.44 -2.41 2.35
C PRO A 42 -10.98 -3.23 1.12
N LEU A 43 -11.32 -4.52 1.04
CA LEU A 43 -11.04 -5.33 -0.16
C LEU A 43 -11.86 -4.85 -1.36
N ALA A 44 -13.15 -4.55 -1.16
CA ALA A 44 -14.01 -3.99 -2.20
C ALA A 44 -13.48 -2.63 -2.70
N LEU A 45 -13.02 -1.78 -1.77
CA LEU A 45 -12.37 -0.50 -2.10
C LEU A 45 -11.05 -0.70 -2.84
N ALA A 46 -10.23 -1.69 -2.46
CA ALA A 46 -8.99 -2.01 -3.19
C ALA A 46 -9.30 -2.39 -4.65
N ILE A 47 -10.36 -3.15 -4.92
CA ILE A 47 -10.78 -3.48 -6.28
C ILE A 47 -11.22 -2.23 -7.06
N ALA A 48 -11.92 -1.30 -6.41
CA ALA A 48 -12.38 -0.05 -7.02
C ALA A 48 -11.24 0.95 -7.30
N LEU A 49 -10.30 1.09 -6.36
CA LEU A 49 -9.28 2.15 -6.36
C LEU A 49 -7.91 1.68 -6.84
N SER A 50 -7.73 0.36 -7.06
CA SER A 50 -6.47 -0.21 -7.54
C SER A 50 -6.04 0.46 -8.86
N PRO A 51 -4.82 1.01 -8.91
CA PRO A 51 -4.24 1.54 -10.14
C PRO A 51 -4.20 0.44 -11.21
N THR A 52 -4.60 0.79 -12.42
CA THR A 52 -4.44 -0.08 -13.58
C THR A 52 -3.01 0.08 -14.11
N ALA A 53 -2.08 -0.66 -13.50
CA ALA A 53 -0.65 -0.68 -13.81
C ALA A 53 0.14 0.64 -13.54
N PRO A 54 1.38 0.56 -13.03
CA PRO A 54 2.21 1.75 -12.77
C PRO A 54 2.73 2.45 -14.05
N TRP A 55 2.74 1.76 -15.19
CA TRP A 55 3.37 2.23 -16.43
C TRP A 55 2.46 3.05 -17.36
N GLU A 56 1.20 3.27 -16.99
CA GLU A 56 0.21 4.03 -17.78
C GLU A 56 -0.10 5.40 -17.14
N ASN A 57 0.85 5.96 -16.40
CA ASN A 57 0.88 7.40 -16.16
C ASN A 57 1.40 8.09 -17.43
N ASP A 58 0.50 8.38 -18.37
CA ASP A 58 0.65 9.53 -19.26
C ASP A 58 0.53 10.81 -18.40
N ALA A 59 1.56 11.06 -17.61
CA ALA A 59 1.81 12.32 -16.95
C ALA A 59 3.33 12.43 -16.87
N THR A 60 3.83 13.34 -17.69
CA THR A 60 5.17 13.90 -17.67
C THR A 60 5.51 14.38 -16.26
N GLU A 61 5.92 13.47 -15.39
CA GLU A 61 6.70 13.78 -14.21
C GLU A 61 8.06 13.16 -14.48
N SER A 62 9.00 14.03 -14.78
CA SER A 62 10.39 13.72 -15.07
C SER A 62 10.89 12.65 -14.11
N ALA A 63 11.07 11.44 -14.63
CA ALA A 63 12.07 10.55 -14.09
C ALA A 63 13.39 11.27 -14.34
N GLU A 64 13.84 12.06 -13.37
CA GLU A 64 15.24 12.47 -13.29
C GLU A 64 16.04 11.16 -13.38
N PRO A 65 16.80 10.94 -14.47
CA PRO A 65 17.71 9.81 -14.51
C PRO A 65 18.69 10.03 -13.37
N TRP A 66 18.88 9.01 -12.55
CA TRP A 66 19.93 9.03 -11.55
C TRP A 66 21.23 9.12 -12.34
N ASP A 67 21.86 10.28 -12.29
CA ASP A 67 23.08 10.56 -13.02
C ASP A 67 24.22 9.80 -12.33
N ASP A 68 24.55 8.63 -12.87
CA ASP A 68 25.73 7.85 -12.47
C ASP A 68 27.05 8.55 -12.94
N GLU A 69 27.00 9.81 -13.39
CA GLU A 69 28.19 10.62 -13.74
C GLU A 69 28.85 11.32 -12.54
N ASP A 70 28.39 11.07 -11.31
CA ASP A 70 29.12 11.43 -10.08
C ASP A 70 30.07 10.30 -9.59
N GLU A 71 30.51 9.40 -10.46
CA GLU A 71 31.68 8.52 -10.22
C GLU A 71 33.03 9.28 -10.33
N SER A 72 33.08 10.54 -9.90
CA SER A 72 34.33 11.30 -9.87
C SER A 72 34.51 12.20 -8.65
N GLU A 73 34.07 11.76 -7.47
CA GLU A 73 34.72 12.20 -6.24
C GLU A 73 35.11 11.00 -5.38
N SER A 74 36.37 10.61 -5.55
CA SER A 74 37.19 9.90 -4.57
C SER A 74 37.32 10.74 -3.28
N GLY A 75 36.20 11.04 -2.64
CA GLY A 75 36.13 11.60 -1.29
C GLY A 75 36.03 10.42 -0.36
N ALA A 76 37.11 10.14 0.38
CA ALA A 76 37.12 9.16 1.46
C ALA A 76 35.84 9.31 2.28
N LYS A 77 34.91 8.35 2.16
CA LYS A 77 33.89 8.16 3.18
C LYS A 77 34.70 7.79 4.41
N ASP A 78 34.86 8.76 5.31
CA ASP A 78 35.46 8.56 6.62
C ASP A 78 34.50 7.68 7.42
N VAL A 79 34.49 6.39 7.05
CA VAL A 79 33.75 5.35 7.74
C VAL A 79 34.70 4.87 8.82
N PRO A 80 34.42 5.18 10.10
CA PRO A 80 35.26 4.71 11.20
C PRO A 80 35.36 3.19 11.16
N ASP A 81 36.52 2.64 11.52
CA ASP A 81 36.70 1.19 11.60
C ASP A 81 35.60 0.63 12.54
N PRO A 82 34.78 -0.35 12.10
CA PRO A 82 33.71 -0.91 12.92
C PRO A 82 34.20 -1.42 14.27
N ILE A 83 35.46 -1.85 14.37
CA ILE A 83 36.09 -2.28 15.62
C ILE A 83 36.33 -1.07 16.55
N GLU A 84 36.82 0.05 16.02
CA GLU A 84 36.98 1.29 16.81
C GLU A 84 35.63 1.93 17.16
N ALA A 85 34.61 1.72 16.33
CA ALA A 85 33.23 2.15 16.57
C ALA A 85 32.47 1.26 17.57
N GLY A 86 33.10 0.20 18.09
CA GLY A 86 32.52 -0.68 19.11
C GLY A 86 31.46 -1.66 18.58
N PHE A 87 31.42 -1.89 17.27
CA PHE A 87 30.59 -2.93 16.68
C PHE A 87 31.29 -4.29 16.82
N ASP A 88 30.56 -5.27 17.33
CA ASP A 88 31.01 -6.66 17.40
C ASP A 88 30.89 -7.30 16.01
N VAL A 89 32.02 -7.64 15.38
CA VAL A 89 32.07 -8.26 14.06
C VAL A 89 32.02 -9.78 14.23
N PRO A 90 30.98 -10.48 13.74
CA PRO A 90 30.90 -11.92 13.89
C PRO A 90 32.05 -12.61 13.14
N VAL A 91 32.78 -13.49 13.85
CA VAL A 91 33.80 -14.35 13.26
C VAL A 91 33.13 -15.64 12.76
N LEU A 92 33.32 -15.97 11.48
CA LEU A 92 32.88 -17.23 10.86
C LEU A 92 33.96 -18.30 10.97
#